data_AF-A0A1G7UL76-F1
#
_entry.id   AF-A0A1G7UL76-F1
#
_cell.length_a   1.000
_cell.length_b   1.000
_cell.length_c   1.000
_cell.angle_alpha   90.00
_cell.angle_beta   90.00
_cell.angle_gamma   90.00
#
_symmetry.space_group_name_H-M   'P 1'
#
loop_
_entity.id
_entity.type
_entity.pdbx_description
1 polymer ?
#
loop_
_entity_poly.entity_id
_entity_poly.type
_entity_poly.pdbx_seq_one_letter_code
_entity_poly.pdbx_strand_id
1 'polypeptide(L)'
;MRINVVSDVCEELQKAMKVNQLFSSPHHGYAIILEELDELWDEVKKREPDMKNMRAEAVQVAAMAVKFIFSMENNWNPSPRREWNGEKILQNEVKCRQCKYTSLTAEQLAEIKGDPCNTCHDLSNWKPKEAEAQ
;
A
#
# COMPACT_ATOMS: atom_id res chain seq x y z
N MET A 1 -7.10 37.18 -22.80
CA MET A 1 -7.21 36.05 -21.85
C MET A 1 -5.80 35.74 -21.36
N ARG A 2 -5.45 36.11 -20.12
CA ARG A 2 -4.18 35.67 -19.53
C ARG A 2 -4.39 34.23 -19.05
N ILE A 3 -3.84 33.28 -19.79
CA ILE A 3 -3.81 31.88 -19.40
C ILE A 3 -2.65 31.76 -18.39
N ASN A 4 -2.95 31.67 -17.09
CA ASN A 4 -1.91 31.40 -16.09
C ASN A 4 -2.02 29.94 -15.62
N VAL A 5 -1.63 29.02 -16.50
CA VAL A 5 -1.65 27.57 -16.24
C VAL A 5 -0.93 27.22 -14.93
N VAL A 6 0.18 27.91 -14.63
CA VAL A 6 0.93 27.67 -13.40
C VAL A 6 0.12 28.08 -12.17
N SER A 7 -0.62 29.19 -12.22
CA SER A 7 -1.50 29.60 -11.11
C SER A 7 -2.54 28.54 -10.80
N ASP A 8 -3.21 28.02 -11.83
CA ASP A 8 -4.28 27.04 -11.65
C ASP A 8 -3.74 25.72 -11.06
N VAL A 9 -2.55 25.29 -11.49
CA VAL A 9 -1.87 24.13 -10.88
C VAL A 9 -1.50 24.41 -9.43
N CYS A 10 -1.02 25.61 -9.11
CA CYS A 10 -0.73 26.00 -7.72
C CYS A 10 -1.99 26.04 -6.85
N GLU A 11 -3.11 26.54 -7.38
CA GLU A 11 -4.40 26.57 -6.69
C GLU A 11 -4.92 25.16 -6.43
N GLU A 12 -4.84 24.27 -7.41
CA GLU A 12 -5.27 22.89 -7.26
C GLU A 12 -4.37 22.12 -6.28
N LEU A 13 -3.05 22.31 -6.38
CA LEU A 13 -2.10 21.79 -5.39
C LEU A 13 -2.44 22.24 -3.97
N GLN A 14 -2.76 23.53 -3.78
CA GLN A 14 -3.16 24.05 -2.47
C GLN A 14 -4.44 23.39 -1.96
N LYS A 15 -5.43 23.13 -2.81
CA LYS A 15 -6.64 22.38 -2.40
C LYS A 15 -6.29 20.97 -1.98
N ALA A 16 -5.50 20.26 -2.78
CA ALA A 16 -5.10 18.88 -2.47
C ALA A 16 -4.26 18.77 -1.20
N MET A 17 -3.44 19.77 -0.89
CA MET A 17 -2.66 19.84 0.35
C MET A 17 -3.52 20.08 1.60
N LYS A 18 -4.69 20.73 1.47
CA LYS A 18 -5.63 20.91 2.59
C LYS A 18 -6.29 19.59 3.02
N VAL A 19 -6.54 18.69 2.08
CA VAL A 19 -7.11 17.37 2.36
C VAL A 19 -6.07 16.48 3.03
N ASN A 20 -4.89 16.40 2.42
CA ASN A 20 -3.77 15.68 2.99
C ASN A 20 -2.47 16.31 2.48
N GLN A 21 -1.63 16.77 3.40
CA GLN A 21 -0.42 17.50 3.03
C GLN A 21 0.55 16.64 2.21
N LEU A 22 0.73 15.36 2.57
CA LEU A 22 1.65 14.42 1.93
C LEU A 22 0.93 13.12 1.55
N PHE A 23 1.38 12.43 0.51
CA PHE A 23 0.88 11.08 0.25
C PHE A 23 1.34 10.10 1.34
N SER A 24 0.49 9.14 1.71
CA SER A 24 0.79 8.17 2.78
C SER A 24 1.85 7.13 2.37
N SER A 25 1.98 6.82 1.07
CA SER A 25 2.97 5.89 0.52
C SER A 25 3.12 6.09 -1.00
N PRO A 26 4.23 5.64 -1.63
CA PRO A 26 4.41 5.72 -3.07
C PRO A 26 3.26 5.13 -3.88
N HIS A 27 2.70 4.02 -3.41
CA HIS A 27 1.54 3.39 -4.03
C HIS A 27 0.28 4.26 -3.92
N HIS A 28 0.08 4.94 -2.79
CA HIS A 28 -1.04 5.89 -2.65
C HIS A 28 -0.85 7.09 -3.59
N GLY A 29 0.34 7.69 -3.65
CA GLY A 29 0.60 8.80 -4.58
C GLY A 29 0.42 8.39 -6.05
N TYR A 30 0.90 7.21 -6.43
CA TYR A 30 0.70 6.66 -7.77
C TYR A 30 -0.78 6.42 -8.06
N ALA A 31 -1.52 5.81 -7.13
CA ALA A 31 -2.95 5.53 -7.30
C ALA A 31 -3.76 6.81 -7.54
N ILE A 32 -3.48 7.89 -6.80
CA ILE A 32 -4.15 9.18 -6.99
C ILE A 32 -3.77 9.80 -8.35
N ILE A 33 -2.49 9.79 -8.74
CA ILE A 33 -2.10 10.31 -10.06
C ILE A 33 -2.79 9.51 -11.18
N LEU A 34 -2.89 8.19 -11.03
CA LEU A 34 -3.54 7.32 -12.01
C LEU A 34 -5.04 7.62 -12.10
N GLU A 35 -5.71 7.86 -10.97
CA GLU A 35 -7.12 8.27 -10.91
C GLU A 35 -7.36 9.56 -11.71
N GLU A 36 -6.60 10.62 -11.45
CA GLU A 36 -6.73 11.88 -12.21
C GLU A 36 -6.41 11.69 -13.71
N LEU A 37 -5.46 10.80 -14.04
CA LEU A 37 -5.10 10.51 -15.43
C LEU A 37 -6.21 9.71 -16.14
N ASP A 38 -6.87 8.79 -15.44
CA ASP A 38 -8.00 8.04 -15.96
C ASP A 38 -9.21 8.96 -16.18
N GLU A 39 -9.46 9.94 -15.29
CA GLU A 39 -10.51 10.96 -15.48
C GLU A 39 -10.22 11.85 -16.68
N LEU A 40 -8.97 12.31 -16.85
CA LEU A 40 -8.54 13.02 -18.05
C LEU A 40 -8.74 12.18 -19.31
N TRP A 41 -8.36 10.90 -19.25
CA TRP A 41 -8.50 9.99 -20.38
C TRP A 41 -9.96 9.73 -20.73
N ASP A 42 -10.82 9.62 -19.72
CA ASP A 42 -12.26 9.48 -19.87
C ASP A 42 -12.89 10.68 -20.59
N GLU A 43 -12.39 11.89 -20.34
CA GLU A 43 -12.80 13.08 -21.09
C GLU A 43 -12.27 13.07 -22.53
N VAL A 44 -10.97 12.77 -22.72
CA VAL A 44 -10.30 12.76 -24.03
C VAL A 44 -10.96 11.79 -25.01
N LYS A 45 -11.42 10.64 -24.53
CA LYS A 45 -12.00 9.59 -25.39
C LYS A 45 -13.48 9.79 -25.72
N LYS A 46 -14.14 10.84 -25.19
CA LYS A 46 -15.52 11.16 -25.54
C LYS A 46 -15.64 11.58 -26.99
N ARG A 47 -16.79 11.26 -27.60
CA ARG A 47 -17.14 11.74 -28.95
C ARG A 47 -17.24 13.27 -29.00
N GLU A 48 -17.72 13.88 -27.92
CA GLU A 48 -17.87 15.32 -27.76
C GLU A 48 -17.25 15.71 -26.41
N PRO A 49 -15.93 15.96 -26.37
CA PRO A 49 -15.23 16.28 -25.14
C PRO A 49 -15.55 17.70 -24.66
N ASP A 50 -15.73 17.86 -23.34
CA ASP A 50 -15.78 19.16 -22.68
C ASP A 50 -14.36 19.69 -22.45
N MET A 51 -13.99 20.70 -23.24
CA MET A 51 -12.68 21.35 -23.17
C MET A 51 -12.39 21.97 -21.80
N LYS A 52 -13.40 22.41 -21.05
CA LYS A 52 -13.21 22.94 -19.70
C LYS A 52 -12.91 21.81 -18.72
N ASN A 53 -13.65 20.71 -18.81
CA ASN A 53 -13.43 19.55 -17.97
C ASN A 53 -12.07 18.93 -18.24
N MET A 54 -11.73 18.71 -19.53
CA MET A 54 -10.43 18.18 -19.94
C MET A 54 -9.26 19.02 -19.42
N ARG A 55 -9.42 20.34 -19.43
CA ARG A 55 -8.42 21.25 -18.85
C ARG A 55 -8.34 21.11 -17.33
N ALA A 56 -9.46 20.95 -16.64
CA ALA A 56 -9.50 20.76 -15.19
C ALA A 56 -8.76 19.47 -14.79
N GLU A 57 -9.08 18.33 -15.42
CA GLU A 57 -8.41 17.06 -15.12
C GLU A 57 -6.90 17.14 -15.42
N ALA A 58 -6.50 17.79 -16.52
CA ALA A 58 -5.09 18.01 -16.82
C ALA A 58 -4.35 18.86 -15.77
N VAL A 59 -5.04 19.84 -15.17
CA VAL A 59 -4.51 20.64 -14.05
C VAL A 59 -4.39 19.79 -12.79
N GLN A 60 -5.36 18.92 -12.49
CA GLN A 60 -5.29 17.97 -11.37
C GLN A 60 -4.13 16.99 -11.52
N VAL A 61 -3.94 16.37 -12.69
CA VAL A 61 -2.79 15.50 -12.99
C VAL A 61 -1.47 16.22 -12.70
N ALA A 62 -1.32 17.45 -13.21
CA ALA A 62 -0.12 18.25 -12.97
C ALA A 62 0.07 18.58 -11.48
N ALA A 63 -0.99 18.96 -10.77
CA ALA A 63 -0.94 19.24 -9.34
C ALA A 63 -0.56 18.00 -8.52
N MET A 64 -1.08 16.82 -8.87
CA MET A 64 -0.77 15.57 -8.16
C MET A 64 0.67 15.12 -8.41
N ALA A 65 1.20 15.31 -9.61
CA ALA A 65 2.61 15.08 -9.89
C ALA A 65 3.52 15.99 -9.05
N VAL A 66 3.20 17.28 -8.93
CA VAL A 66 3.94 18.22 -8.06
C VAL A 66 3.84 17.80 -6.59
N LYS A 67 2.64 17.42 -6.12
CA LYS A 67 2.43 16.91 -4.75
C LYS A 67 3.23 15.64 -4.47
N PHE A 68 3.40 14.78 -5.47
CA PHE A 68 4.21 13.55 -5.36
C PHE A 68 5.68 13.88 -5.14
N ILE A 69 6.24 14.80 -5.93
CA ILE A 69 7.61 15.30 -5.76
C ILE A 69 7.76 15.96 -4.39
N PHE A 70 6.84 16.85 -4.02
CA PHE A 70 6.84 17.50 -2.71
C PHE A 70 6.80 16.46 -1.58
N SER A 71 6.03 15.39 -1.73
CA SER A 71 6.00 14.29 -0.76
C SER A 71 7.36 13.63 -0.62
N MET A 72 8.00 13.28 -1.73
CA MET A 72 9.36 12.68 -1.74
C MET A 72 10.39 13.55 -1.03
N GLU A 73 10.32 14.87 -1.19
CA GLU A 73 11.28 15.82 -0.62
C GLU A 73 11.05 16.12 0.86
N ASN A 74 9.84 15.90 1.40
CA ASN A 74 9.46 16.31 2.75
C ASN A 74 9.29 15.12 3.72
N ASN A 75 10.32 14.29 3.82
CA ASN A 75 10.38 13.11 4.70
C ASN A 75 9.21 12.14 4.48
N TRP A 76 8.91 11.82 3.21
CA TRP A 76 8.15 10.60 2.93
C TRP A 76 8.84 9.44 3.61
N ASN A 77 8.19 8.82 4.59
CA ASN A 77 8.69 7.61 5.22
C ASN A 77 7.94 6.44 4.57
N PRO A 78 8.43 5.87 3.45
CA PRO A 78 7.75 4.83 2.68
C PRO A 78 7.77 3.50 3.45
N SER A 79 7.07 3.45 4.58
CA SER A 79 7.32 2.53 5.70
C SER A 79 8.80 2.60 6.16
N PRO A 80 9.10 2.56 7.46
CA PRO A 80 10.45 2.17 7.84
C PRO A 80 10.66 0.81 7.16
N ARG A 81 11.67 0.69 6.29
CA ARG A 81 12.15 -0.65 5.89
C ARG A 81 12.19 -1.41 7.20
N ARG A 82 11.41 -2.49 7.33
CA ARG A 82 11.47 -3.32 8.54
C ARG A 82 12.94 -3.64 8.70
N GLU A 83 13.58 -2.98 9.66
CA GLU A 83 14.98 -3.21 9.94
C GLU A 83 15.04 -4.68 10.28
N TRP A 84 15.83 -5.43 9.50
CA TRP A 84 15.92 -6.87 9.64
C TRP A 84 16.66 -7.14 10.93
N ASN A 85 15.92 -7.18 12.03
CA ASN A 85 16.46 -7.41 13.35
C ASN A 85 16.66 -8.92 13.53
N GLY A 86 17.88 -9.39 13.24
CA GLY A 86 18.27 -10.79 13.43
C GLY A 86 18.04 -11.31 14.86
N GLU A 87 18.08 -10.42 15.85
CA GLU A 87 17.78 -10.72 17.26
C GLU A 87 16.31 -11.12 17.46
N LYS A 88 15.37 -10.48 16.74
CA LYS A 88 13.93 -10.78 16.81
C LYS A 88 13.59 -12.13 16.16
N ILE A 89 14.33 -12.50 15.11
CA ILE A 89 14.24 -13.83 14.48
C ILE A 89 14.77 -14.89 15.45
N LEU A 90 15.94 -14.65 16.06
CA LEU A 90 16.54 -15.56 17.05
C LEU A 90 15.60 -15.78 18.24
N GLN A 91 14.95 -14.73 18.73
CA GLN A 91 13.96 -14.84 19.81
C GLN A 91 12.73 -15.66 19.39
N ASN A 92 12.25 -15.52 18.16
CA ASN A 92 11.16 -16.34 17.63
C ASN A 92 11.58 -17.80 17.45
N GLU A 93 12.79 -18.07 16.97
CA GLU A 93 13.36 -19.42 16.89
C GLU A 93 13.53 -20.05 18.27
N VAL A 94 14.03 -19.29 19.26
CA VAL A 94 14.14 -19.73 20.66
C VAL A 94 12.77 -20.02 21.24
N LYS A 95 11.76 -19.19 20.98
CA LYS A 95 10.37 -19.46 21.40
C LYS A 95 9.78 -20.71 20.74
N CYS A 96 10.04 -20.93 19.45
CA CYS A 96 9.64 -22.15 18.74
C CYS A 96 10.32 -23.40 19.31
N ARG A 97 11.58 -23.32 19.75
CA ARG A 97 12.32 -24.42 20.41
C ARG A 97 11.93 -24.63 21.88
N GLN A 98 11.39 -23.62 22.54
CA GLN A 98 10.89 -23.69 23.93
C GLN A 98 9.48 -24.30 24.00
N CYS A 99 8.71 -24.21 22.92
CA CYS A 99 7.44 -24.92 22.81
C CYS A 99 7.70 -26.43 22.68
N LYS A 100 7.09 -27.27 23.55
CA LYS A 100 7.20 -28.75 23.48
C LYS A 100 6.69 -29.38 22.16
N TYR A 101 6.23 -28.55 21.22
CA TYR A 101 5.59 -28.92 19.97
C TYR A 101 6.56 -29.13 18.80
N THR A 102 7.86 -28.83 18.96
CA THR A 102 8.88 -29.23 17.98
C THR A 102 9.00 -30.77 17.85
N SER A 103 8.35 -31.51 18.76
CA SER A 103 8.42 -32.96 18.89
C SER A 103 7.04 -33.65 18.95
N LEU A 104 5.95 -32.96 18.58
CA LEU A 104 4.65 -33.63 18.41
C LEU A 104 4.53 -34.23 17.01
N THR A 105 4.00 -35.45 16.98
CA THR A 105 3.61 -36.16 15.75
C THR A 105 2.32 -35.55 15.16
N ALA A 106 2.05 -35.85 13.88
CA ALA A 106 0.86 -35.35 13.20
C ALA A 106 -0.44 -35.80 13.90
N GLU A 107 -0.47 -37.00 14.48
CA GLU A 107 -1.64 -37.49 15.23
C GLU A 107 -1.88 -36.69 16.51
N GLN A 108 -0.81 -36.37 17.25
CA GLN A 108 -0.91 -35.59 18.50
C GLN A 108 -1.34 -34.15 18.25
N LEU A 109 -0.97 -33.57 17.11
CA LEU A 109 -1.46 -32.25 16.70
C LEU A 109 -2.95 -32.28 16.31
N ALA A 110 -3.44 -33.36 15.71
CA ALA A 110 -4.85 -33.49 15.32
C ALA A 110 -5.81 -33.65 16.52
N GLU A 111 -5.34 -34.20 17.64
CA GLU A 111 -6.13 -34.25 18.89
C GLU A 111 -6.28 -32.88 19.56
N ILE A 112 -5.29 -32.00 19.37
CA ILE A 112 -5.34 -30.62 19.86
C ILE A 112 -6.19 -29.82 18.87
N LYS A 113 -7.47 -29.65 19.21
CA LYS A 113 -8.47 -28.94 18.39
C LYS A 113 -8.27 -27.41 18.32
N GLY A 114 -7.03 -26.93 18.20
CA GLY A 114 -6.66 -25.52 18.16
C GLY A 114 -5.15 -25.29 18.17
N ASP A 115 -4.70 -24.06 17.89
CA ASP A 115 -3.27 -23.71 17.88
C ASP A 115 -2.68 -23.80 19.30
N PRO A 116 -1.71 -24.70 19.55
CA PRO A 116 -1.08 -24.81 20.86
C PRO A 116 -0.05 -23.70 21.14
N CYS A 117 0.28 -22.87 20.15
CA CYS A 117 1.26 -21.81 20.27
C CYS A 117 0.58 -20.47 20.64
N ASN A 118 0.77 -20.02 21.87
CA ASN A 118 0.28 -18.71 22.33
C ASN A 118 1.04 -17.50 21.70
N THR A 119 1.87 -17.74 20.68
CA THR A 119 2.78 -16.72 20.11
C THR A 119 2.54 -16.45 18.62
N CYS A 120 1.95 -17.38 17.87
CA CYS A 120 1.72 -17.22 16.43
C CYS A 120 0.23 -16.99 16.18
N HIS A 121 -0.21 -15.73 16.16
CA HIS A 121 -1.62 -15.40 15.98
C HIS A 121 -2.18 -15.57 14.55
N ASP A 122 -1.53 -16.34 13.67
CA ASP A 122 -2.13 -16.68 12.38
C ASP A 122 -1.46 -17.89 11.69
N LEU A 123 -2.10 -19.06 11.77
CA LEU A 123 -1.74 -20.27 11.00
C LEU A 123 -2.82 -20.63 9.97
N SER A 124 -3.58 -19.66 9.48
CA SER A 124 -4.56 -19.86 8.40
C SER A 124 -3.96 -20.47 7.10
N ASN A 125 -2.62 -20.56 6.99
CA ASN A 125 -1.91 -21.15 5.86
C ASN A 125 -1.25 -22.53 6.14
N TRP A 126 -1.37 -23.11 7.34
CA TRP A 126 -0.84 -24.45 7.56
C TRP A 126 -1.86 -25.51 7.11
N LYS A 127 -1.56 -26.20 6.01
CA LYS A 127 -2.25 -27.44 5.62
C LYS A 127 -1.30 -28.61 5.83
N PRO A 128 -1.71 -29.68 6.52
CA PRO A 128 -0.93 -30.92 6.51
C PRO A 128 -0.79 -31.39 5.06
N LYS A 129 0.38 -31.90 4.71
CA LYS A 129 0.64 -32.46 3.38
C LYS A 129 -0.33 -33.64 3.20
N GLU A 130 -1.31 -33.50 2.31
CA GLU A 130 -2.25 -34.60 2.03
C GLU A 130 -1.45 -35.83 1.64
N ALA A 131 -1.66 -36.94 2.35
CA ALA A 131 -1.04 -38.21 2.03
C ALA A 131 -1.49 -38.59 0.63
N GLU A 132 -0.55 -38.71 -0.30
CA GLU A 132 -0.79 -39.19 -1.66
C GLU A 132 -1.56 -40.52 -1.56
N ALA A 133 -2.84 -40.48 -1.93
CA ALA A 133 -3.66 -41.67 -2.05
C ALA A 133 -3.08 -42.50 -3.20
N GLN A 134 -2.59 -43.69 -2.84
CA GLN A 134 -2.16 -44.74 -3.77
C GLN A 134 -3.36 -45.36 -4.50
#